data_AF-A0A7Y2EM13-F1
#
_entry.id   AF-A0A7Y2EM13-F1
#
_cell.length_a   1.000
_cell.length_b   1.000
_cell.length_c   1.000
_cell.angle_alpha   90.00
_cell.angle_beta   90.00
_cell.angle_gamma   90.00
#
_symmetry.space_group_name_H-M   'P 1'
#
loop_
_entity.id
_entity.type
_entity.pdbx_description
1 polymer ?
#
loop_
_entity_poly.entity_id
_entity_poly.type
_entity_poly.pdbx_seq_one_letter_code
_entity_poly.pdbx_strand_id
1 'polypeptide(L)' 'AVLMAKIWCGDVAHRVSQASQHCHGGTGVDRDYPLFRYCLAARQVELSAGNSASLTGELGGRIAAQYLA' A
#
# COMPACT_ATOMS: atom_id res chain seq x y z
N ALA A 1 15.16 2.20 6.82
CA ALA A 1 14.23 3.12 6.12
C ALA A 1 13.41 2.40 5.04
N VAL A 2 14.04 1.67 4.10
CA VAL A 2 13.35 1.04 2.94
C VAL A 2 12.20 0.10 3.34
N LEU A 3 12.40 -0.79 4.31
CA LEU A 3 11.37 -1.74 4.76
C LEU A 3 10.13 -1.02 5.30
N MET A 4 10.32 -0.03 6.18
CA MET A 4 9.24 0.79 6.72
C MET A 4 8.50 1.57 5.62
N ALA A 5 9.24 2.13 4.66
CA ALA A 5 8.66 2.84 3.53
C ALA A 5 7.77 1.92 2.69
N LYS A 6 8.21 0.68 2.43
CA LYS A 6 7.40 -0.28 1.66
C LYS A 6 6.12 -0.70 2.38
N ILE A 7 6.19 -0.90 3.71
CA ILE A 7 5.01 -1.17 4.54
C ILE A 7 4.02 -0.01 4.42
N TRP A 8 4.50 1.22 4.59
CA TRP A 8 3.68 2.43 4.43
C TRP A 8 3.07 2.56 3.04
N CYS A 9 3.84 2.29 1.97
CA CYS A 9 3.33 2.32 0.61
C CYS A 9 2.19 1.32 0.39
N GLY A 10 2.27 0.11 0.96
CA GLY A 10 1.19 -0.88 0.84
C GLY A 10 -0.11 -0.41 1.49
N ASP A 11 -0.03 0.10 2.72
CA ASP A 11 -1.22 0.48 3.50
C ASP A 11 -1.85 1.81 3.03
N VAL A 12 -1.02 2.83 2.78
CA VAL A 12 -1.52 4.16 2.43
C VAL A 12 -2.00 4.21 0.99
N ALA A 13 -1.38 3.49 0.05
CA ALA A 13 -1.84 3.49 -1.34
C ALA A 13 -3.29 2.97 -1.45
N HIS A 14 -3.63 1.94 -0.67
CA HIS A 14 -5.00 1.43 -0.62
C HIS A 14 -5.98 2.46 -0.04
N ARG A 15 -5.64 3.08 1.10
CA ARG A 15 -6.48 4.09 1.77
C ARG A 15 -6.71 5.32 0.90
N VAL A 16 -5.66 5.83 0.26
CA VAL A 16 -5.75 6.98 -0.66
C VAL A 16 -6.60 6.63 -1.88
N SER A 17 -6.38 5.46 -2.48
CA SER A 17 -7.19 5.00 -3.61
C SER A 17 -8.69 4.94 -3.27
N GLN A 18 -9.04 4.38 -2.10
CA GLN A 18 -10.43 4.29 -1.65
C GLN A 18 -11.05 5.67 -1.40
N ALA A 19 -10.31 6.57 -0.75
CA ALA A 19 -10.77 7.94 -0.51
C ALA A 19 -10.99 8.70 -1.83
N SER A 20 -10.08 8.56 -2.80
CA SER A 20 -10.25 9.15 -4.13
C SER A 20 -11.47 8.56 -4.84
N GLN A 21 -11.66 7.24 -4.84
CA GLN A 21 -12.86 6.64 -5.44
C GLN A 21 -14.15 7.17 -4.80
N HIS A 22 -14.17 7.32 -3.47
CA HIS A 22 -15.32 7.88 -2.76
C HIS A 22 -15.63 9.33 -3.19
N CYS A 23 -14.62 10.19 -3.31
CA CYS A 23 -14.80 11.58 -3.75
C CYS A 23 -15.34 11.70 -5.18
N HIS A 24 -15.04 10.74 -6.05
CA HIS A 24 -15.42 10.77 -7.46
C HIS A 24 -16.68 9.96 -7.79
N GLY A 25 -17.17 9.15 -6.85
CA GLY A 25 -18.36 8.32 -7.03
C GLY A 25 -18.24 7.38 -8.23
N GLY A 26 -19.36 7.18 -8.95
CA GLY A 26 -19.42 6.28 -10.10
C GLY A 26 -18.49 6.67 -11.26
N THR A 27 -18.12 7.95 -11.40
CA THR A 27 -17.18 8.39 -12.43
C THR A 27 -15.78 7.82 -12.21
N GLY A 28 -15.43 7.48 -10.98
CA GLY A 28 -14.13 6.93 -10.63
C GLY A 28 -13.79 5.57 -11.24
N VAL A 29 -14.80 4.83 -11.71
CA VAL A 29 -14.63 3.53 -12.39
C VAL A 29 -14.78 3.61 -13.92
N ASP A 30 -15.15 4.77 -14.45
CA ASP A 30 -15.25 5.01 -15.89
C ASP A 30 -13.86 4.86 -16.55
N ARG A 31 -13.80 4.21 -17.71
CA ARG A 31 -12.54 4.00 -18.45
C ARG A 31 -12.06 5.25 -19.20
N ASP A 32 -12.97 6.17 -19.49
CA ASP A 32 -12.65 7.47 -20.07
C ASP A 32 -12.18 8.48 -19.01
N TYR A 33 -12.39 8.15 -17.72
CA TYR A 33 -11.85 8.89 -16.58
C TYR A 33 -10.56 8.22 -16.04
N PRO A 34 -9.48 8.95 -15.77
CA PRO A 34 -8.19 8.30 -15.49
C PRO A 34 -8.08 7.65 -14.10
N LEU A 35 -9.03 7.90 -13.17
CA LEU A 35 -8.86 7.55 -11.76
C LEU A 35 -8.67 6.04 -11.50
N PHE A 36 -9.39 5.17 -12.20
CA PHE A 36 -9.30 3.72 -12.00
C PHE A 36 -7.87 3.19 -12.22
N ARG A 37 -7.07 3.85 -13.07
CA ARG A 37 -5.68 3.47 -13.35
C ARG A 37 -4.80 3.58 -12.11
N TYR A 38 -5.03 4.59 -11.27
CA TYR A 38 -4.31 4.77 -10.01
C TYR A 38 -4.70 3.72 -8.98
N CYS A 39 -5.96 3.29 -8.94
CA CYS A 39 -6.40 2.18 -8.10
C CYS A 39 -5.68 0.87 -8.48
N LEU A 40 -5.59 0.58 -9.78
CA LEU A 40 -4.86 -0.58 -10.29
C LEU A 40 -3.36 -0.50 -9.97
N ALA A 41 -2.73 0.67 -10.17
CA ALA A 41 -1.32 0.88 -9.85
C ALA A 41 -1.05 0.74 -8.34
N ALA A 42 -1.91 1.28 -7.49
CA ALA A 42 -1.82 1.13 -6.03
C ALA A 42 -1.86 -0.35 -5.63
N ARG A 43 -2.79 -1.13 -6.21
CA ARG A 43 -2.90 -2.57 -5.96
C ARG A 43 -1.67 -3.35 -6.44
N GLN A 44 -1.11 -2.98 -7.58
CA GLN A 44 0.12 -3.58 -8.07
C GLN A 44 1.29 -3.31 -7.12
N VAL A 45 1.45 -2.08 -6.63
CA VAL A 45 2.51 -1.70 -5.67
C VAL A 45 2.34 -2.42 -4.33
N GLU A 46 1.11 -2.61 -3.87
CA GLU A 46 0.79 -3.37 -2.65
C GLU A 46 1.30 -4.82 -2.74
N LEU A 47 1.02 -5.49 -3.88
CA LEU A 47 1.36 -6.90 -4.09
C LEU A 47 2.81 -7.12 -4.54
N SER A 48 3.47 -6.08 -5.06
CA SER A 48 4.88 -6.16 -5.47
C SER A 48 5.81 -6.08 -4.27
N ALA A 49 6.96 -6.78 -4.33
CA ALA A 49 8.02 -6.71 -3.31
C ALA A 49 7.57 -7.03 -1.87
N GLY A 50 6.55 -7.88 -1.72
CA GLY A 50 6.02 -8.32 -0.42
C GLY A 50 4.85 -7.47 0.09
N ASN A 51 3.94 -8.14 0.81
CA ASN A 51 2.77 -7.51 1.42
C ASN A 51 3.10 -6.87 2.78
N SER A 52 2.34 -5.84 3.17
CA SER A 52 2.56 -5.09 4.42
C SER A 52 2.60 -5.96 5.67
N ALA A 53 1.71 -6.94 5.80
CA ALA A 53 1.61 -7.78 7.00
C ALA A 53 2.87 -8.63 7.20
N SER A 54 3.34 -9.30 6.13
CA SER A 54 4.57 -10.10 6.16
C SER A 54 5.79 -9.24 6.50
N LEU A 55 5.91 -8.07 5.87
CA LEU A 55 7.05 -7.17 6.09
C LEU A 55 7.02 -6.54 7.50
N THR A 56 5.83 -6.34 8.08
CA THR A 56 5.69 -5.87 9.46
C THR A 56 6.16 -6.92 10.47
N GLY A 57 5.85 -8.20 10.24
CA GLY A 57 6.39 -9.30 11.06
C GLY A 57 7.91 -9.39 10.98
N GLU A 58 8.48 -9.26 9.78
CA GLU A 58 9.93 -9.23 9.57
C GLU A 58 10.59 -8.05 10.32
N LEU A 59 10.00 -6.85 10.22
CA LEU A 59 10.48 -5.67 10.94
C LEU A 59 10.48 -5.90 12.45
N GLY A 60 9.41 -6.48 12.99
CA GLY A 60 9.30 -6.82 14.41
C GLY A 60 10.38 -7.80 14.86
N GLY A 61 10.64 -8.85 14.06
CA GLY A 61 11.73 -9.80 14.32
C GLY A 61 13.11 -9.14 14.36
N ARG A 62 13.38 -8.22 13.42
CA ARG A 62 14.65 -7.46 13.38
C ARG A 62 14.82 -6.57 14.61
N ILE A 63 13.76 -5.90 15.06
CA ILE A 63 13.78 -5.06 16.27
C ILE A 63 14.05 -5.90 17.52
N ALA A 64 13.36 -7.04 17.65
CA ALA A 64 13.56 -7.94 18.79
C ALA A 64 14.98 -8.52 18.83
N ALA A 65 15.52 -8.93 17.69
CA ALA A 65 16.89 -9.43 17.58
C ALA A 65 17.92 -8.36 17.96
N GLN A 66 17.70 -7.11 17.57
CA GLN A 66 18.58 -5.99 17.94
C GLN A 66 18.52 -5.69 19.46
N TYR A 67 17.36 -5.85 20.09
CA TYR A 67 17.21 -5.63 21.53
C TYR A 67 17.89 -6.72 22.37
N LEU A 68 17.92 -7.97 21.87
CA LEU A 68 18.52 -9.11 22.57
C LEU A 68 20.04 -9.22 22.38
N ALA A 69 20.62 -8.42 21.47
CA ALA A 69 22.06 -8.32 21.24
C ALA A 69 22.72 -7.31 22.18
#